data_AF-A0A3P7MKH6-F1
#
_entry.id   AF-A0A3P7MKH6-F1
#
_cell.length_a   1.000
_cell.length_b   1.000
_cell.length_c   1.000
_cell.angle_alpha   90.00
_cell.angle_beta   90.00
_cell.angle_gamma   90.00
#
_symmetry.space_group_name_H-M   'P 1'
#
loop_
_entity.id
_entity.type
_entity.pdbx_description
1 polymer ?
#
loop_
_entity_poly.entity_id
_entity_poly.type
_entity_poly.pdbx_seq_one_letter_code
_entity_poly.pdbx_strand_id
1 'polypeptide(L)'
;MRFQVHDVRIKDAVKTYENRFQQLAVTFNDTSDEIFAGSIDGDIYCWDMRRDDISYVLQGHKDIITGLALSPNGNYVLSNSMDCSAKMWDIRPFAPQERCLKSFYGHQHNFEKNLLKCGWSGDGKRITAGSSDRFVYVWDVSSRHILYKLPGHLGSRIVWYLFADYMGEVVRHRIGKIYISLSKCIYRNLAYEEYLLRHHDLEEEGEALLFWSNRPTVVIGRHQNPWVEANIPFLREYGIDLARRHSGGGAVYHDEGNLNISFLTTQKAHHRKKNLELLAKALNSRFAINVVPTPRDDMELQPAARITKGRAYHHLTLLVQADLMDFIRTNASSSVRAPAVGFLKQDDPSAEVLTARETITKYFSNQFEECIVSEVDVDKEVEVNEQVAKNLADLRDWNWIYGKSPKFWFEKGDRKQYVEAGIIKECSLGLKFIGTSTLLFDVSSSTLLE
;
A
#
# COMPACT_ATOMS: atom_id res chain seq x y z
N MET A 1 30.69 20.33 -15.97
CA MET A 1 30.32 19.75 -14.66
C MET A 1 29.36 18.60 -14.91
N ARG A 2 29.37 17.53 -14.11
CA ARG A 2 28.50 16.36 -14.34
C ARG A 2 27.68 15.98 -13.12
N PHE A 3 26.46 15.50 -13.34
CA PHE A 3 25.66 14.78 -12.35
C PHE A 3 25.33 13.37 -12.87
N GLN A 4 24.98 12.46 -11.97
CA GLN A 4 24.83 11.04 -12.28
C GLN A 4 23.52 10.48 -11.71
N VAL A 5 22.90 9.59 -12.49
CA VAL A 5 21.74 8.80 -12.08
C VAL A 5 22.23 7.40 -11.74
N HIS A 6 21.88 6.93 -10.54
CA HIS A 6 22.27 5.63 -10.00
C HIS A 6 21.00 4.81 -9.72
N ASP A 7 21.01 3.54 -10.11
CA ASP A 7 20.00 2.56 -9.66
C ASP A 7 20.54 1.89 -8.39
N VAL A 8 19.74 1.80 -7.34
CA VAL A 8 20.14 1.23 -6.03
C VAL A 8 20.65 -0.22 -6.15
N ARG A 9 20.30 -0.93 -7.24
CA ARG A 9 20.72 -2.30 -7.53
C ARG A 9 22.07 -2.40 -8.27
N ILE A 10 22.58 -1.30 -8.81
CA ILE A 10 23.75 -1.26 -9.69
C ILE A 10 24.80 -0.33 -9.07
N LYS A 11 26.06 -0.77 -9.03
CA LYS A 11 27.14 -0.01 -8.39
C LYS A 11 27.60 1.22 -9.19
N ASP A 12 27.50 1.13 -10.51
CA ASP A 12 27.92 2.17 -11.44
C ASP A 12 26.73 3.04 -11.87
N ALA A 13 27.03 4.29 -12.27
CA ALA A 13 26.02 5.23 -12.74
C ALA A 13 25.35 4.72 -14.02
N VAL A 14 24.01 4.64 -14.00
CA VAL A 14 23.18 4.24 -15.15
C VAL A 14 23.21 5.30 -16.24
N LYS A 15 23.20 6.59 -15.85
CA LYS A 15 23.35 7.73 -16.77
C LYS A 15 24.25 8.81 -16.15
N THR A 16 24.99 9.52 -16.98
CA THR A 16 25.80 10.68 -16.60
C THR A 16 25.44 11.83 -17.52
N TYR A 17 25.03 12.96 -16.95
CA TYR A 17 24.67 14.17 -17.68
C TYR A 17 25.70 15.25 -17.43
N GLU A 18 26.11 15.92 -18.51
CA GLU A 18 27.07 17.01 -18.45
C GLU A 18 26.39 18.35 -18.72
N ASN A 19 26.71 19.35 -17.90
CA ASN A 19 26.24 20.72 -18.05
C ASN A 19 27.44 21.69 -17.92
N ARG A 20 27.37 22.83 -18.61
CA ARG A 20 28.32 23.93 -18.53
C ARG A 20 28.50 24.40 -17.08
N PHE A 21 27.41 24.51 -16.32
CA PHE A 21 27.39 25.02 -14.96
C PHE A 21 27.20 23.92 -13.91
N GLN A 22 27.68 24.17 -12.70
CA GLN A 22 27.55 23.23 -11.58
C GLN A 22 26.10 23.13 -11.11
N GLN A 23 25.62 21.91 -10.95
CA GLN A 23 24.30 21.63 -10.39
C GLN A 23 24.44 21.36 -8.88
N LEU A 24 23.69 22.08 -8.04
CA LEU A 24 23.74 21.97 -6.56
C LEU A 24 22.46 21.38 -5.95
N ALA A 25 21.39 21.33 -6.73
CA ALA A 25 20.14 20.68 -6.38
C ALA A 25 19.68 19.80 -7.54
N VAL A 26 19.10 18.64 -7.22
CA VAL A 26 18.46 17.75 -8.19
C VAL A 26 17.18 17.18 -7.59
N THR A 27 16.15 17.00 -8.41
CA THR A 27 14.94 16.26 -8.06
C THR A 27 14.33 15.62 -9.31
N PHE A 28 13.51 14.60 -9.14
CA PHE A 28 12.79 13.93 -10.24
C PHE A 28 11.35 14.46 -10.34
N ASN A 29 10.71 14.27 -11.50
CA ASN A 29 9.25 14.28 -11.58
C ASN A 29 8.64 13.02 -10.91
N ASP A 30 7.32 12.96 -10.82
CA ASP A 30 6.60 11.86 -10.17
C ASP A 30 6.70 10.52 -10.90
N THR A 31 6.81 10.53 -12.23
CA THR A 31 7.04 9.32 -13.05
C THR A 31 8.51 8.88 -13.12
N SER A 32 9.44 9.70 -12.64
CA SER A 32 10.90 9.55 -12.79
C SER A 32 11.41 9.57 -14.24
N ASP A 33 10.62 10.08 -15.19
CA ASP A 33 11.02 10.31 -16.59
C ASP A 33 11.74 11.66 -16.81
N GLU A 34 11.58 12.64 -15.92
CA GLU A 34 12.27 13.95 -16.00
C GLU A 34 13.12 14.22 -14.75
N ILE A 35 14.28 14.87 -14.96
CA ILE A 35 15.15 15.37 -13.89
C ILE A 35 15.21 16.90 -13.94
N PHE A 36 14.93 17.54 -12.82
CA PHE A 36 15.14 18.97 -12.61
C PHE A 36 16.48 19.18 -11.91
N ALA A 37 17.43 19.83 -12.59
CA ALA A 37 18.75 20.16 -12.06
C ALA A 37 18.88 21.68 -11.85
N GLY A 38 19.10 22.09 -10.60
CA GLY A 38 19.21 23.49 -10.19
C GLY A 38 20.66 23.93 -10.15
N SER A 39 20.95 25.01 -10.85
CA SER A 39 22.31 25.38 -11.27
C SER A 39 22.84 26.65 -10.56
N ILE A 40 24.16 26.87 -10.65
CA ILE A 40 24.84 28.05 -10.10
C ILE A 40 24.60 29.35 -10.90
N ASP A 41 24.11 29.26 -12.14
CA ASP A 41 23.76 30.40 -13.00
C ASP A 41 22.35 30.95 -12.75
N GLY A 42 21.55 30.32 -11.89
CA GLY A 42 20.17 30.72 -11.57
C GLY A 42 19.09 30.04 -12.41
N ASP A 43 19.47 29.13 -13.32
CA ASP A 43 18.51 28.40 -14.15
C ASP A 43 18.27 26.97 -13.62
N ILE A 44 17.08 26.42 -13.89
CA ILE A 44 16.78 24.99 -13.68
C ILE A 44 16.73 24.30 -15.04
N TYR A 45 17.61 23.33 -15.24
CA TYR A 45 17.67 22.53 -16.45
C TYR A 45 16.81 21.28 -16.29
N CYS A 46 15.79 21.12 -17.15
CA CYS A 46 14.90 19.97 -17.15
C CYS A 46 15.40 18.96 -18.20
N TRP A 47 15.79 17.76 -17.76
CA TRP A 47 16.30 16.69 -18.61
C TRP A 47 15.24 15.60 -18.80
N ASP A 48 14.98 15.20 -20.03
CA ASP A 48 14.13 14.05 -20.37
C ASP A 48 15.00 12.78 -20.39
N MET A 49 14.78 11.89 -19.42
CA MET A 49 15.52 10.63 -19.26
C MET A 49 15.35 9.64 -20.42
N ARG A 50 14.36 9.87 -21.30
CA ARG A 50 14.05 9.01 -22.46
C ARG A 50 14.72 9.53 -23.72
N ARG A 51 14.98 10.84 -23.79
CA ARG A 51 15.69 11.52 -24.89
C ARG A 51 17.18 11.76 -24.63
N ASP A 52 17.59 11.74 -23.37
CA ASP A 52 18.94 12.09 -22.90
C ASP A 52 19.38 13.52 -23.27
N ASP A 53 18.40 14.43 -23.32
CA ASP A 53 18.59 15.83 -23.68
C ASP A 53 17.71 16.76 -22.81
N ILE A 54 17.99 18.06 -22.84
CA ILE A 54 17.25 19.09 -22.11
C ILE A 54 15.90 19.33 -22.80
N SER A 55 14.79 19.05 -22.10
CA SER A 55 13.43 19.26 -22.62
C SER A 55 13.03 20.74 -22.58
N TYR A 56 13.39 21.46 -21.52
CA TYR A 56 13.20 22.90 -21.34
C TYR A 56 14.08 23.43 -20.20
N VAL A 57 14.18 24.76 -20.08
CA VAL A 57 14.90 25.44 -18.99
C VAL A 57 13.92 26.39 -18.28
N LEU A 58 13.90 26.36 -16.95
CA LEU A 58 13.13 27.28 -16.12
C LEU A 58 14.05 28.44 -15.71
N GLN A 59 13.83 29.61 -16.32
CA GLN A 59 14.64 30.80 -16.10
C GLN A 59 13.92 31.78 -15.18
N GLY A 60 14.67 32.46 -14.29
CA GLY A 60 14.14 33.60 -13.53
C GLY A 60 14.62 33.76 -12.09
N HIS A 61 15.49 32.90 -11.57
CA HIS A 61 16.31 33.27 -10.41
C HIS A 61 17.51 34.13 -10.86
N LYS A 62 18.10 34.87 -9.92
CA LYS A 62 19.24 35.78 -10.18
C LYS A 62 20.56 35.32 -9.57
N ASP A 63 20.55 34.22 -8.82
CA ASP A 63 21.71 33.62 -8.15
C ASP A 63 21.49 32.11 -7.98
N ILE A 64 22.54 31.43 -7.52
CA ILE A 64 22.67 29.99 -7.28
C ILE A 64 21.42 29.36 -6.66
N ILE A 65 20.92 28.29 -7.29
CA ILE A 65 19.84 27.46 -6.76
C ILE A 65 20.40 26.43 -5.76
N THR A 66 19.95 26.47 -4.51
CA THR A 66 20.46 25.64 -3.40
C THR A 66 19.59 24.40 -3.13
N GLY A 67 18.31 24.48 -3.48
CA GLY A 67 17.30 23.47 -3.21
C GLY A 67 16.25 23.37 -4.31
N LEU A 68 15.78 22.15 -4.53
CA LEU A 68 14.63 21.81 -5.38
C LEU A 68 13.76 20.79 -4.65
N ALA A 69 12.44 20.90 -4.78
CA ALA A 69 11.47 19.95 -4.24
C ALA A 69 10.23 19.83 -5.14
N LEU A 70 9.89 18.62 -5.57
CA LEU A 70 8.64 18.31 -6.26
C LEU A 70 7.45 18.48 -5.30
N SER A 71 6.32 18.98 -5.82
CA SER A 71 5.07 19.09 -5.06
C SER A 71 4.41 17.72 -4.80
N PRO A 72 3.59 17.57 -3.75
CA PRO A 72 2.94 16.29 -3.41
C PRO A 72 1.98 15.75 -4.49
N ASN A 73 1.60 16.60 -5.44
CA ASN A 73 0.71 16.27 -6.56
C ASN A 73 1.45 16.17 -7.92
N GLY A 74 2.79 16.14 -7.93
CA GLY A 74 3.62 15.99 -9.15
C GLY A 74 3.62 17.17 -10.13
N ASN A 75 2.73 18.16 -9.98
CA ASN A 75 2.50 19.21 -10.97
C ASN A 75 3.47 20.41 -10.89
N TYR A 76 4.17 20.59 -9.77
CA TYR A 76 4.96 21.79 -9.53
C TYR A 76 6.35 21.47 -8.95
N VAL A 77 7.34 22.28 -9.30
CA VAL A 77 8.65 22.29 -8.63
C VAL A 77 8.78 23.55 -7.80
N LEU A 78 9.24 23.40 -6.56
CA LEU A 78 9.68 24.51 -5.71
C LEU A 78 11.20 24.59 -5.77
N SER A 79 11.73 25.78 -6.00
CA SER A 79 13.17 26.09 -5.92
C SER A 79 13.47 27.09 -4.81
N ASN A 80 14.67 27.01 -4.25
CA ASN A 80 15.26 28.03 -3.38
C ASN A 80 16.56 28.54 -3.98
N SER A 81 16.76 29.86 -3.99
CA SER A 81 17.96 30.51 -4.52
C SER A 81 18.56 31.48 -3.51
N MET A 82 19.88 31.67 -3.60
CA MET A 82 20.62 32.72 -2.89
C MET A 82 20.13 34.14 -3.23
N ASP A 83 19.30 34.32 -4.27
CA ASP A 83 18.65 35.60 -4.61
C ASP A 83 17.56 36.07 -3.61
N CYS A 84 17.41 35.36 -2.48
CA CYS A 84 16.42 35.59 -1.43
C CYS A 84 14.97 35.42 -1.91
N SER A 85 14.78 34.59 -2.94
CA SER A 85 13.46 34.14 -3.38
C SER A 85 13.38 32.62 -3.46
N ALA A 86 12.18 32.11 -3.18
CA ALA A 86 11.77 30.76 -3.52
C ALA A 86 10.72 30.86 -4.62
N LYS A 87 10.77 29.98 -5.63
CA LYS A 87 9.87 30.04 -6.79
C LYS A 87 9.16 28.72 -7.02
N MET A 88 7.89 28.81 -7.42
CA MET A 88 7.03 27.69 -7.74
C MET A 88 6.79 27.67 -9.25
N TRP A 89 7.19 26.56 -9.88
CA TRP A 89 7.21 26.38 -11.32
C TRP A 89 6.17 25.35 -11.77
N ASP A 90 5.52 25.62 -12.89
CA ASP A 90 4.60 24.69 -13.55
C ASP A 90 5.36 23.74 -14.48
N ILE A 91 5.43 22.46 -14.10
CA ILE A 91 6.12 21.42 -14.87
C ILE A 91 5.15 20.54 -15.66
N ARG A 92 3.86 20.91 -15.72
CA ARG A 92 2.89 20.14 -16.50
C ARG A 92 3.24 20.16 -18.00
N PRO A 93 2.94 19.08 -18.76
CA PRO A 93 3.27 18.98 -20.18
C PRO A 93 2.73 20.14 -21.04
N PHE A 94 1.58 20.71 -20.66
CA PHE A 94 0.89 21.78 -21.38
C PHE A 94 0.94 23.14 -20.67
N ALA A 95 1.91 23.36 -19.77
CA ALA A 95 2.10 24.67 -19.15
C ALA A 95 2.57 25.73 -20.17
N PRO A 96 2.28 27.03 -19.94
CA PRO A 96 2.80 28.13 -20.78
C PRO A 96 4.33 28.21 -20.74
N GLN A 97 4.95 28.95 -21.69
CA GLN A 97 6.40 29.18 -21.71
C GLN A 97 6.90 29.83 -20.42
N GLU A 98 6.18 30.83 -19.89
CA GLU A 98 6.46 31.39 -18.57
C GLU A 98 5.94 30.44 -17.47
N ARG A 99 6.79 29.50 -17.05
CA ARG A 99 6.45 28.47 -16.06
C ARG A 99 6.49 28.97 -14.61
N CYS A 100 6.98 30.19 -14.33
CA CYS A 100 7.04 30.73 -12.96
C CYS A 100 5.65 31.20 -12.47
N LEU A 101 4.96 30.40 -11.67
CA LEU A 101 3.63 30.73 -11.16
C LEU A 101 3.64 31.66 -9.94
N LYS A 102 4.57 31.44 -9.00
CA LYS A 102 4.66 32.22 -7.75
C LYS A 102 6.11 32.42 -7.33
N SER A 103 6.40 33.60 -6.80
CA SER A 103 7.65 33.90 -6.09
C SER A 103 7.32 34.26 -4.64
N PHE A 104 8.14 33.77 -3.71
CA PHE A 104 8.01 33.92 -2.27
C PHE A 104 9.26 34.59 -1.73
N TYR A 105 9.09 35.63 -0.91
CA TYR A 105 10.17 36.50 -0.45
C TYR A 105 10.15 36.65 1.08
N GLY A 106 11.22 37.24 1.64
CA GLY A 106 11.31 37.64 3.04
C GLY A 106 12.18 36.74 3.92
N HIS A 107 12.65 35.61 3.39
CA HIS A 107 13.87 34.98 3.89
C HIS A 107 15.09 35.80 3.44
N GLN A 108 16.20 35.71 4.18
CA GLN A 108 17.38 36.52 3.93
C GLN A 108 18.63 35.66 3.94
N HIS A 109 19.22 35.50 2.76
CA HIS A 109 20.51 34.87 2.61
C HIS A 109 21.62 35.88 2.84
N ASN A 110 22.60 35.50 3.67
CA ASN A 110 23.87 36.18 3.82
C ASN A 110 24.94 35.50 2.95
N PHE A 111 26.19 35.96 3.05
CA PHE A 111 27.33 35.43 2.27
C PHE A 111 27.68 33.96 2.55
N GLU A 112 27.11 33.31 3.58
CA GLU A 112 27.27 31.87 3.78
C GLU A 112 26.49 31.09 2.71
N LYS A 113 27.20 30.62 1.68
CA LYS A 113 26.67 29.74 0.63
C LYS A 113 26.45 28.31 1.14
N ASN A 114 25.58 28.19 2.14
CA ASN A 114 25.11 26.91 2.69
C ASN A 114 24.16 26.21 1.70
N LEU A 115 24.13 24.88 1.69
CA LEU A 115 23.23 24.08 0.84
C LEU A 115 21.81 24.03 1.45
N LEU A 116 21.12 25.15 1.37
CA LEU A 116 19.80 25.36 1.93
C LEU A 116 18.73 24.66 1.09
N LYS A 117 17.85 23.90 1.77
CA LYS A 117 16.79 23.11 1.13
C LYS A 117 15.42 23.75 1.34
N CYS A 118 14.52 23.44 0.41
CA CYS A 118 13.11 23.81 0.44
C CYS A 118 12.25 22.55 0.44
N GLY A 119 10.98 22.69 0.82
CA GLY A 119 10.03 21.59 0.87
C GLY A 119 8.59 22.06 0.80
N TRP A 120 7.68 21.10 0.61
CA TRP A 120 6.24 21.28 0.58
C TRP A 120 5.59 20.63 1.79
N SER A 121 4.47 21.18 2.27
CA SER A 121 3.57 20.44 3.15
C SER A 121 2.85 19.34 2.37
N GLY A 122 2.47 18.24 3.03
CA GLY A 122 1.81 17.09 2.39
C GLY A 122 0.44 17.36 1.77
N ASP A 123 -0.17 18.51 2.07
CA ASP A 123 -1.40 19.04 1.47
C ASP A 123 -1.16 20.07 0.34
N GLY A 124 0.11 20.45 0.10
CA GLY A 124 0.50 21.45 -0.89
C GLY A 124 0.13 22.91 -0.57
N LYS A 125 -0.46 23.19 0.60
CA LYS A 125 -0.90 24.56 0.97
C LYS A 125 0.21 25.41 1.56
N ARG A 126 1.31 24.81 2.03
CA ARG A 126 2.46 25.51 2.61
C ARG A 126 3.75 25.07 1.95
N ILE A 127 4.73 25.97 1.97
CA ILE A 127 6.11 25.68 1.55
C ILE A 127 7.10 26.15 2.62
N THR A 128 8.30 25.56 2.63
CA THR A 128 9.41 25.95 3.47
C THR A 128 10.67 26.19 2.66
N ALA A 129 11.53 27.05 3.20
CA ALA A 129 12.91 27.22 2.79
C ALA A 129 13.79 27.50 4.00
N GLY A 130 14.92 26.81 4.08
CA GLY A 130 16.00 27.18 4.98
C GLY A 130 16.69 28.45 4.50
N SER A 131 17.10 29.29 5.45
CA SER A 131 17.71 30.60 5.21
C SER A 131 19.06 30.69 5.93
N SER A 132 20.04 31.41 5.38
CA SER A 132 21.39 31.49 6.00
C SER A 132 21.45 32.48 7.16
N ASP A 133 20.38 33.24 7.42
CA ASP A 133 20.13 33.88 8.72
C ASP A 133 19.84 32.88 9.88
N ARG A 134 19.89 31.56 9.60
CA ARG A 134 19.68 30.42 10.53
C ARG A 134 18.23 30.19 10.95
N PHE A 135 17.29 30.73 10.19
CA PHE A 135 15.86 30.42 10.33
C PHE A 135 15.37 29.52 9.21
N VAL A 136 14.26 28.81 9.46
CA VAL A 136 13.42 28.26 8.39
C VAL A 136 12.14 29.08 8.33
N TYR A 137 11.78 29.47 7.12
CA TYR A 137 10.59 30.24 6.83
C TYR A 137 9.51 29.32 6.28
N VAL A 138 8.26 29.53 6.71
CA VAL A 138 7.07 28.84 6.21
C VAL A 138 6.17 29.88 5.54
N TRP A 139 5.81 29.67 4.27
CA TRP A 139 4.80 30.50 3.59
C TRP A 139 3.51 29.71 3.37
N ASP A 140 2.38 30.43 3.39
CA ASP A 140 1.14 29.97 2.77
C ASP A 140 1.22 30.15 1.25
N VAL A 141 0.88 29.10 0.49
CA VAL A 141 0.99 29.06 -0.97
C VAL A 141 -0.06 29.95 -1.63
N SER A 142 -1.24 30.12 -1.03
CA SER A 142 -2.34 30.87 -1.64
C SER A 142 -2.10 32.38 -1.59
N SER A 143 -1.83 32.91 -0.40
CA SER A 143 -1.59 34.31 -0.09
C SER A 143 -0.16 34.77 -0.36
N ARG A 144 0.83 33.84 -0.32
CA ARG A 144 2.29 34.11 -0.36
C ARG A 144 2.83 34.82 0.89
N HIS A 145 2.07 34.90 1.98
CA HIS A 145 2.54 35.45 3.25
C HIS A 145 3.36 34.44 4.05
N ILE A 146 4.35 34.94 4.81
CA ILE A 146 5.08 34.15 5.80
C ILE A 146 4.14 33.88 6.98
N LEU A 147 3.89 32.60 7.27
CA LEU A 147 3.15 32.15 8.45
C LEU A 147 4.07 32.04 9.67
N TYR A 148 5.28 31.51 9.48
CA TYR A 148 6.22 31.24 10.56
C TYR A 148 7.66 31.55 10.16
N LYS A 149 8.42 32.10 11.11
CA LYS A 149 9.88 32.24 11.07
C LYS A 149 10.46 31.46 12.24
N LEU A 150 10.99 30.26 11.96
CA LEU A 150 11.37 29.25 12.96
C LEU A 150 12.88 29.30 13.23
N PRO A 151 13.34 29.62 14.46
CA PRO A 151 14.76 29.57 14.83
C PRO A 151 15.24 28.15 15.10
N GLY A 152 16.57 27.95 15.14
CA GLY A 152 17.20 26.77 15.75
C GLY A 152 18.14 25.97 14.84
N HIS A 153 18.23 26.29 13.55
CA HIS A 153 19.09 25.56 12.62
C HIS A 153 20.51 26.13 12.59
N LEU A 154 21.43 25.49 13.31
CA LEU A 154 22.83 25.92 13.49
C LEU A 154 23.78 25.62 12.31
N GLY A 155 23.27 25.54 11.07
CA GLY A 155 24.09 25.37 9.86
C GLY A 155 23.45 24.54 8.75
N SER A 156 24.24 24.19 7.73
CA SER A 156 23.84 23.58 6.46
C SER A 156 23.27 22.14 6.51
N ARG A 157 22.63 21.71 7.61
CA ARG A 157 21.98 20.39 7.71
C ARG A 157 20.45 20.50 7.69
N ILE A 158 19.91 20.17 6.51
CA ILE A 158 18.77 19.24 6.35
C ILE A 158 17.43 19.81 6.90
N VAL A 159 16.74 20.57 6.05
CA VAL A 159 15.27 20.73 6.11
C VAL A 159 14.62 19.51 5.44
N TRP A 160 14.74 18.34 6.05
CA TRP A 160 14.03 17.12 5.62
C TRP A 160 12.85 16.75 6.54
N TYR A 161 12.68 17.44 7.67
CA TYR A 161 11.75 17.03 8.74
C TYR A 161 10.67 18.05 9.13
N LEU A 162 10.75 19.32 8.73
CA LEU A 162 9.81 20.35 9.19
C LEU A 162 8.36 20.18 8.70
N PHE A 163 8.15 19.42 7.61
CA PHE A 163 6.82 19.04 7.13
C PHE A 163 6.50 17.54 7.23
N ALA A 164 7.45 16.72 7.71
CA ALA A 164 7.19 15.31 7.91
C ALA A 164 6.29 15.07 9.13
N ASP A 165 6.52 15.80 10.24
CA ASP A 165 5.90 15.43 11.53
C ASP A 165 5.38 16.58 12.44
N TYR A 166 5.70 17.87 12.24
CA TYR A 166 5.60 18.83 13.38
C TYR A 166 4.86 20.18 13.29
N MET A 167 4.39 20.67 12.14
CA MET A 167 3.59 21.93 12.08
C MET A 167 2.47 21.88 11.02
N GLY A 168 1.64 20.83 11.10
CA GLY A 168 0.54 20.54 10.18
C GLY A 168 -0.75 20.08 10.85
N GLU A 169 -0.66 19.48 12.05
CA GLU A 169 -1.83 19.35 12.91
C GLU A 169 -2.16 20.73 13.52
N VAL A 170 -3.19 21.37 12.96
CA VAL A 170 -4.31 21.72 13.84
C VAL A 170 -4.64 20.43 14.57
N VAL A 171 -4.73 20.45 15.90
CA VAL A 171 -5.07 19.28 16.72
C VAL A 171 -6.50 18.84 16.35
N ARG A 172 -6.61 18.10 15.26
CA ARG A 172 -7.63 17.09 15.06
C ARG A 172 -7.18 15.98 15.98
N HIS A 173 -8.01 15.63 16.97
CA HIS A 173 -7.75 14.44 17.76
C HIS A 173 -7.42 13.31 16.81
N ARG A 174 -6.27 12.66 17.02
CA ARG A 174 -5.98 11.42 16.32
C ARG A 174 -6.94 10.39 16.90
N ILE A 175 -8.08 10.24 16.25
CA ILE A 175 -9.09 9.23 16.56
C ILE A 175 -8.63 7.93 15.90
N GLY A 176 -8.60 6.87 16.69
CA GLY A 176 -8.53 5.50 16.18
C GLY A 176 -9.89 4.83 16.32
N LYS A 177 -10.29 4.00 15.35
CA LYS A 177 -11.47 3.12 15.52
C LYS A 177 -11.06 1.65 15.43
N ILE A 178 -11.58 0.85 16.34
CA ILE A 178 -11.40 -0.61 16.33
C ILE A 178 -12.79 -1.24 16.22
N TYR A 179 -13.03 -1.92 15.11
CA TYR A 179 -14.23 -2.71 14.86
C TYR A 179 -13.93 -4.18 15.15
N ILE A 180 -14.79 -4.84 15.92
CA ILE A 180 -14.69 -6.26 16.24
C ILE A 180 -15.91 -6.95 15.68
N SER A 181 -15.76 -7.74 14.61
CA SER A 181 -16.88 -8.53 14.09
C SER A 181 -17.23 -9.67 15.04
N LEU A 182 -18.52 -9.76 15.38
CA LEU A 182 -19.10 -10.89 16.11
C LEU A 182 -19.44 -12.06 15.18
N SER A 183 -19.60 -11.81 13.88
CA SER A 183 -19.95 -12.86 12.91
C SER A 183 -18.76 -13.79 12.63
N LYS A 184 -19.05 -15.09 12.55
CA LYS A 184 -18.08 -16.13 12.13
C LYS A 184 -18.26 -16.56 10.67
N CYS A 185 -19.03 -15.81 9.89
CA CYS A 185 -19.30 -16.11 8.48
C CYS A 185 -18.34 -15.32 7.57
N ILE A 186 -17.47 -16.03 6.84
CA ILE A 186 -16.50 -15.43 5.91
C ILE A 186 -17.11 -14.41 4.95
N TYR A 187 -18.22 -14.75 4.28
CA TYR A 187 -18.82 -13.88 3.27
C TYR A 187 -19.38 -12.59 3.89
N ARG A 188 -19.88 -12.66 5.12
CA ARG A 188 -20.41 -11.49 5.85
C ARG A 188 -19.26 -10.59 6.33
N ASN A 189 -18.21 -11.18 6.88
CA ASN A 189 -17.00 -10.46 7.29
C ASN A 189 -16.31 -9.76 6.09
N LEU A 190 -16.16 -10.43 4.95
CA LEU A 190 -15.66 -9.83 3.71
C LEU A 190 -16.59 -8.74 3.14
N ALA A 191 -17.92 -8.91 3.26
CA ALA A 191 -18.89 -7.92 2.81
C ALA A 191 -18.80 -6.62 3.62
N TYR A 192 -18.58 -6.75 4.94
CA TYR A 192 -18.39 -5.64 5.86
C TYR A 192 -17.01 -5.00 5.74
N GLU A 193 -15.95 -5.79 5.52
CA GLU A 193 -14.60 -5.27 5.18
C GLU A 193 -14.65 -4.38 3.93
N GLU A 194 -15.29 -4.83 2.85
CA GLU A 194 -15.46 -4.06 1.62
C GLU A 194 -16.38 -2.84 1.79
N TYR A 195 -17.36 -2.92 2.70
CA TYR A 195 -18.19 -1.77 3.08
C TYR A 195 -17.35 -0.71 3.81
N LEU A 196 -16.64 -1.08 4.88
CA LEU A 196 -15.76 -0.17 5.62
C LEU A 196 -14.69 0.45 4.70
N LEU A 197 -14.07 -0.34 3.83
CA LEU A 197 -13.06 0.16 2.88
C LEU A 197 -13.57 1.28 1.95
N ARG A 198 -14.89 1.34 1.70
CA ARG A 198 -15.53 2.32 0.80
C ARG A 198 -16.23 3.47 1.52
N HIS A 199 -16.66 3.29 2.78
CA HIS A 199 -17.54 4.23 3.48
C HIS A 199 -16.98 4.77 4.80
N HIS A 200 -15.89 4.22 5.33
CA HIS A 200 -15.22 4.77 6.50
C HIS A 200 -14.41 6.01 6.10
N ASP A 201 -14.78 7.17 6.64
CA ASP A 201 -14.10 8.43 6.35
C ASP A 201 -12.78 8.53 7.14
N LEU A 202 -11.67 8.23 6.46
CA LEU A 202 -10.33 8.28 7.03
C LEU A 202 -9.81 9.71 7.31
N GLU A 203 -10.49 10.77 6.86
CA GLU A 203 -10.12 12.17 7.12
C GLU A 203 -10.87 12.76 8.34
N GLU A 204 -12.10 12.30 8.61
CA GLU A 204 -12.90 12.70 9.77
C GLU A 204 -12.88 11.68 10.92
N GLU A 205 -12.96 10.38 10.64
CA GLU A 205 -13.04 9.31 11.64
C GLU A 205 -11.68 8.69 12.01
N GLY A 206 -10.61 9.01 11.27
CA GLY A 206 -9.24 8.60 11.57
C GLY A 206 -8.85 7.21 11.04
N GLU A 207 -7.81 6.59 11.62
CA GLU A 207 -7.35 5.25 11.19
C GLU A 207 -8.20 4.15 11.83
N ALA A 208 -8.55 3.10 11.07
CA ALA A 208 -9.39 2.01 11.56
C ALA A 208 -8.74 0.62 11.49
N LEU A 209 -9.12 -0.23 12.43
CA LEU A 209 -8.72 -1.62 12.55
C LEU A 209 -9.95 -2.51 12.62
N LEU A 210 -10.06 -3.53 11.77
CA LEU A 210 -11.12 -4.54 11.82
C LEU A 210 -10.53 -5.88 12.28
N PHE A 211 -11.05 -6.42 13.39
CA PHE A 211 -10.79 -7.78 13.87
C PHE A 211 -11.93 -8.72 13.51
N TRP A 212 -11.59 -9.91 13.03
CA TRP A 212 -12.57 -10.92 12.65
C TRP A 212 -11.97 -12.35 12.63
N SER A 213 -12.83 -13.36 12.84
CA SER A 213 -12.49 -14.79 12.77
C SER A 213 -13.63 -15.52 12.08
N ASN A 214 -13.36 -16.65 11.44
CA ASN A 214 -14.36 -17.38 10.65
C ASN A 214 -14.50 -18.81 11.13
N ARG A 215 -15.62 -19.46 10.83
CA ARG A 215 -15.71 -20.93 10.83
C ARG A 215 -14.82 -21.53 9.73
N PRO A 216 -14.48 -22.83 9.77
CA PRO A 216 -13.69 -23.52 8.75
C PRO A 216 -13.99 -23.07 7.32
N THR A 217 -13.00 -22.43 6.70
CA THR A 217 -13.11 -21.79 5.38
C THR A 217 -11.76 -21.81 4.67
N VAL A 218 -11.73 -22.09 3.36
CA VAL A 218 -10.60 -21.73 2.49
C VAL A 218 -10.88 -20.40 1.80
N VAL A 219 -9.95 -19.45 1.92
CA VAL A 219 -10.05 -18.12 1.30
C VAL A 219 -8.99 -17.99 0.21
N ILE A 220 -9.42 -17.99 -1.05
CA ILE A 220 -8.56 -17.83 -2.22
C ILE A 220 -8.43 -16.36 -2.64
N GLY A 221 -7.28 -16.01 -3.22
CA GLY A 221 -7.03 -14.68 -3.78
C GLY A 221 -7.83 -14.40 -5.06
N ARG A 222 -8.07 -13.12 -5.33
CA ARG A 222 -8.87 -12.55 -6.44
C ARG A 222 -8.61 -13.20 -7.81
N HIS A 223 -7.35 -13.56 -8.11
CA HIS A 223 -6.94 -14.10 -9.41
C HIS A 223 -6.56 -15.59 -9.38
N GLN A 224 -6.83 -16.29 -8.28
CA GLN A 224 -6.52 -17.70 -8.15
C GLN A 224 -7.57 -18.62 -8.80
N ASN A 225 -7.18 -19.87 -9.02
CA ASN A 225 -8.06 -20.92 -9.49
C ASN A 225 -8.42 -21.85 -8.31
N PRO A 226 -9.69 -21.91 -7.86
CA PRO A 226 -10.08 -22.65 -6.66
C PRO A 226 -9.85 -24.15 -6.78
N TRP A 227 -9.98 -24.71 -7.99
CA TRP A 227 -9.76 -26.14 -8.24
C TRP A 227 -8.29 -26.53 -8.06
N VAL A 228 -7.35 -25.60 -8.30
CA VAL A 228 -5.90 -25.82 -8.12
C VAL A 228 -5.50 -25.68 -6.66
N GLU A 229 -6.05 -24.67 -5.98
CA GLU A 229 -5.61 -24.23 -4.66
C GLU A 229 -6.33 -24.96 -3.50
N ALA A 230 -7.43 -25.66 -3.78
CA ALA A 230 -8.23 -26.32 -2.76
C ALA A 230 -8.84 -27.65 -3.22
N ASN A 231 -8.89 -28.63 -2.33
CA ASN A 231 -9.61 -29.89 -2.55
C ASN A 231 -11.12 -29.67 -2.34
N ILE A 232 -11.80 -29.11 -3.34
CA ILE A 232 -13.23 -28.73 -3.26
C ILE A 232 -14.15 -29.91 -2.85
N PRO A 233 -13.97 -31.17 -3.32
CA PRO A 233 -14.71 -32.32 -2.81
C PRO A 233 -14.60 -32.48 -1.28
N PHE A 234 -13.38 -32.42 -0.74
CA PHE A 234 -13.14 -32.48 0.71
C PHE A 234 -13.80 -31.28 1.43
N LEU A 235 -13.69 -30.07 0.87
CA LEU A 235 -14.35 -28.89 1.48
C LEU A 235 -15.88 -29.11 1.60
N ARG A 236 -16.52 -29.65 0.56
CA ARG A 236 -17.95 -29.96 0.58
C ARG A 236 -18.33 -31.06 1.57
N GLU A 237 -17.54 -32.14 1.62
CA GLU A 237 -17.77 -33.28 2.53
C GLU A 237 -17.73 -32.84 4.00
N TYR A 238 -16.78 -31.99 4.37
CA TYR A 238 -16.59 -31.51 5.74
C TYR A 238 -17.29 -30.17 6.05
N GLY A 239 -18.10 -29.63 5.13
CA GLY A 239 -18.85 -28.39 5.34
C GLY A 239 -17.97 -27.13 5.48
N ILE A 240 -16.77 -27.15 4.89
CA ILE A 240 -15.80 -26.05 4.90
C ILE A 240 -16.15 -25.08 3.77
N ASP A 241 -16.31 -23.80 4.11
CA ASP A 241 -16.66 -22.76 3.13
C ASP A 241 -15.50 -22.49 2.14
N LEU A 242 -15.83 -21.97 0.94
CA LEU A 242 -14.83 -21.53 -0.05
C LEU A 242 -15.17 -20.12 -0.53
N ALA A 243 -14.34 -19.15 -0.13
CA ALA A 243 -14.54 -17.74 -0.47
C ALA A 243 -13.42 -17.21 -1.37
N ARG A 244 -13.78 -16.28 -2.27
CA ARG A 244 -12.81 -15.45 -3.01
C ARG A 244 -12.82 -14.04 -2.44
N ARG A 245 -11.69 -13.57 -1.91
CA ARG A 245 -11.55 -12.20 -1.40
C ARG A 245 -11.25 -11.19 -2.52
N HIS A 246 -11.51 -9.92 -2.26
CA HIS A 246 -11.28 -8.82 -3.23
C HIS A 246 -9.82 -8.57 -3.61
N SER A 247 -8.86 -9.17 -2.88
CA SER A 247 -7.43 -8.95 -3.00
C SER A 247 -6.64 -10.10 -3.59
N GLY A 248 -5.44 -9.81 -4.10
CA GLY A 248 -4.48 -10.85 -4.51
C GLY A 248 -3.84 -11.62 -3.33
N GLY A 249 -2.79 -12.36 -3.64
CA GLY A 249 -2.11 -13.27 -2.71
C GLY A 249 -2.57 -14.73 -2.84
N GLY A 250 -1.98 -15.60 -2.04
CA GLY A 250 -2.24 -17.04 -2.03
C GLY A 250 -3.56 -17.46 -1.35
N ALA A 251 -3.82 -18.75 -1.36
CA ALA A 251 -4.92 -19.37 -0.65
C ALA A 251 -4.52 -19.62 0.80
N VAL A 252 -5.45 -19.40 1.72
CA VAL A 252 -5.25 -19.56 3.16
C VAL A 252 -6.46 -20.25 3.78
N TYR A 253 -6.23 -21.08 4.78
CA TYR A 253 -7.29 -21.70 5.58
C TYR A 253 -7.57 -20.83 6.82
N HIS A 254 -8.85 -20.72 7.18
CA HIS A 254 -9.35 -19.95 8.31
C HIS A 254 -10.28 -20.84 9.16
N ASP A 255 -10.08 -20.84 10.47
CA ASP A 255 -10.99 -21.32 11.50
C ASP A 255 -11.05 -20.33 12.69
N GLU A 256 -11.67 -20.74 13.80
CA GLU A 256 -11.85 -19.88 14.98
C GLU A 256 -10.55 -19.62 15.76
N GLY A 257 -9.50 -20.43 15.54
CA GLY A 257 -8.15 -20.17 16.01
C GLY A 257 -7.43 -19.09 15.22
N ASN A 258 -7.91 -18.71 14.04
CA ASN A 258 -7.32 -17.63 13.25
C ASN A 258 -7.87 -16.26 13.65
N LEU A 259 -6.97 -15.37 14.08
CA LEU A 259 -7.26 -13.93 14.15
C LEU A 259 -6.94 -13.28 12.80
N ASN A 260 -7.95 -12.67 12.18
CA ASN A 260 -7.79 -11.88 10.97
C ASN A 260 -7.85 -10.40 11.34
N ILE A 261 -6.95 -9.64 10.73
CA ILE A 261 -6.74 -8.23 11.03
C ILE A 261 -6.68 -7.46 9.72
N SER A 262 -7.54 -6.45 9.57
CA SER A 262 -7.57 -5.56 8.41
C SER A 262 -7.32 -4.11 8.87
N PHE A 263 -6.24 -3.50 8.38
CA PHE A 263 -5.90 -2.10 8.65
C PHE A 263 -6.43 -1.18 7.55
N LEU A 264 -7.27 -0.20 7.91
CA LEU A 264 -7.76 0.86 7.05
C LEU A 264 -7.01 2.15 7.38
N THR A 265 -6.30 2.68 6.38
CA THR A 265 -5.42 3.87 6.50
C THR A 265 -5.47 4.64 5.20
N THR A 266 -5.23 5.95 5.23
CA THR A 266 -5.14 6.75 3.98
C THR A 266 -3.97 6.27 3.12
N GLN A 267 -4.04 6.42 1.79
CA GLN A 267 -2.94 6.00 0.91
C GLN A 267 -1.60 6.69 1.21
N LYS A 268 -1.61 7.86 1.88
CA LYS A 268 -0.41 8.57 2.34
C LYS A 268 0.16 7.97 3.63
N ALA A 269 -0.71 7.56 4.57
CA ALA A 269 -0.32 6.93 5.83
C ALA A 269 0.02 5.43 5.68
N HIS A 270 -0.51 4.77 4.64
CA HIS A 270 -0.42 3.33 4.48
C HIS A 270 1.04 2.83 4.38
N HIS A 271 1.45 2.03 5.38
CA HIS A 271 2.79 1.49 5.45
C HIS A 271 2.79 0.06 6.03
N ARG A 272 2.49 -0.97 5.21
CA ARG A 272 2.51 -2.41 5.61
C ARG A 272 3.57 -2.76 6.65
N LYS A 273 4.82 -2.38 6.39
CA LYS A 273 5.98 -2.64 7.26
C LYS A 273 5.86 -2.02 8.66
N LYS A 274 5.24 -0.84 8.81
CA LYS A 274 4.94 -0.21 10.11
C LYS A 274 3.87 -1.01 10.84
N ASN A 275 2.82 -1.42 10.14
CA ASN A 275 1.70 -2.19 10.71
C ASN A 275 2.17 -3.58 11.16
N LEU A 276 2.99 -4.25 10.35
CA LEU A 276 3.64 -5.51 10.72
C LEU A 276 4.62 -5.35 11.89
N GLU A 277 5.42 -4.28 11.93
CA GLU A 277 6.31 -3.98 13.06
C GLU A 277 5.54 -3.61 14.35
N LEU A 278 4.35 -3.01 14.23
CA LEU A 278 3.41 -2.77 15.33
C LEU A 278 2.86 -4.09 15.86
N LEU A 279 2.34 -4.97 14.99
CA LEU A 279 1.84 -6.30 15.37
C LEU A 279 2.92 -7.14 16.05
N ALA A 280 4.12 -7.23 15.44
CA ALA A 280 5.25 -7.95 16.00
C ALA A 280 5.66 -7.40 17.38
N LYS A 281 5.74 -6.07 17.55
CA LYS A 281 6.01 -5.46 18.87
C LYS A 281 4.93 -5.78 19.89
N ALA A 282 3.65 -5.70 19.50
CA ALA A 282 2.54 -6.01 20.39
C ALA A 282 2.63 -7.46 20.89
N LEU A 283 2.76 -8.41 19.96
CA LEU A 283 2.84 -9.84 20.25
C LEU A 283 4.09 -10.19 21.08
N ASN A 284 5.29 -9.81 20.62
CA ASN A 284 6.56 -10.12 21.30
C ASN A 284 6.70 -9.41 22.67
N SER A 285 5.89 -8.39 22.97
CA SER A 285 5.86 -7.74 24.30
C SER A 285 5.01 -8.48 25.33
N ARG A 286 4.05 -9.30 24.88
CA ARG A 286 3.08 -9.99 25.73
C ARG A 286 3.38 -11.47 25.90
N PHE A 287 3.84 -12.10 24.82
CA PHE A 287 4.08 -13.53 24.69
C PHE A 287 5.58 -13.79 24.52
N ALA A 288 6.05 -14.96 24.93
CA ALA A 288 7.46 -15.36 24.91
C ALA A 288 7.96 -15.77 23.51
N ILE A 289 7.63 -14.98 22.48
CA ILE A 289 7.79 -15.29 21.05
C ILE A 289 8.62 -14.24 20.31
N ASN A 290 9.19 -14.61 19.16
CA ASN A 290 9.90 -13.69 18.27
C ASN A 290 9.33 -13.71 16.85
N VAL A 291 8.19 -13.04 16.67
CA VAL A 291 7.58 -12.81 15.36
C VAL A 291 8.31 -11.65 14.67
N VAL A 292 8.73 -11.83 13.41
CA VAL A 292 9.45 -10.80 12.64
C VAL A 292 8.87 -10.66 11.22
N PRO A 293 8.62 -9.41 10.75
CA PRO A 293 8.12 -9.16 9.39
C PRO A 293 9.13 -9.48 8.26
N THR A 294 8.69 -10.19 7.22
CA THR A 294 9.53 -10.74 6.12
C THR A 294 9.42 -9.94 4.80
N PRO A 295 10.37 -10.08 3.86
CA PRO A 295 10.32 -9.43 2.53
C PRO A 295 9.07 -9.55 1.69
N ARG A 296 8.23 -10.54 1.95
CA ARG A 296 7.03 -10.81 1.15
C ARG A 296 5.75 -10.27 1.80
N ASP A 297 5.92 -9.44 2.83
CA ASP A 297 4.88 -8.96 3.74
C ASP A 297 4.26 -10.08 4.59
N ASP A 298 4.96 -11.20 4.81
CA ASP A 298 4.55 -12.22 5.77
C ASP A 298 5.04 -11.89 7.19
N MET A 299 4.51 -12.57 8.20
CA MET A 299 5.11 -12.65 9.54
C MET A 299 5.63 -14.06 9.75
N GLU A 300 6.94 -14.22 9.91
CA GLU A 300 7.55 -15.50 10.28
C GLU A 300 7.93 -15.48 11.77
N LEU A 301 7.80 -16.63 12.41
CA LEU A 301 8.51 -16.93 13.65
C LEU A 301 9.97 -17.19 13.27
N GLN A 302 10.87 -16.27 13.62
CA GLN A 302 12.25 -16.27 13.11
C GLN A 302 13.28 -16.04 14.21
N PRO A 303 14.52 -16.49 13.98
CA PRO A 303 15.72 -15.68 14.27
C PRO A 303 15.94 -14.58 13.19
N ALA A 304 15.05 -13.58 13.18
CA ALA A 304 15.08 -12.20 12.59
C ALA A 304 15.53 -11.82 11.14
N ALA A 305 14.61 -11.11 10.43
CA ALA A 305 14.71 -9.96 9.47
C ALA A 305 14.68 -10.22 7.93
N ARG A 306 14.28 -9.31 6.99
CA ARG A 306 13.37 -8.09 6.87
C ARG A 306 13.39 -7.57 5.39
N ILE A 307 12.68 -6.48 4.98
CA ILE A 307 11.67 -6.41 3.85
C ILE A 307 11.91 -5.26 2.85
N THR A 308 11.30 -5.24 1.63
CA THR A 308 10.47 -4.14 1.01
C THR A 308 10.11 -4.42 -0.48
N LYS A 309 9.05 -3.90 -1.19
CA LYS A 309 7.80 -3.13 -0.91
C LYS A 309 6.84 -3.12 -2.15
N GLY A 310 5.57 -2.71 -1.99
CA GLY A 310 4.62 -2.26 -3.06
C GLY A 310 3.24 -1.86 -2.48
N ARG A 311 2.43 -0.98 -3.12
CA ARG A 311 1.14 -0.48 -2.56
C ARG A 311 0.10 -1.60 -2.33
N ALA A 312 -0.80 -1.37 -1.36
CA ALA A 312 -1.30 -2.45 -0.53
C ALA A 312 -2.56 -2.12 0.30
N TYR A 313 -3.39 -3.13 0.53
CA TYR A 313 -4.02 -3.34 1.85
C TYR A 313 -3.33 -4.55 2.52
N HIS A 314 -3.64 -4.84 3.78
CA HIS A 314 -3.04 -5.98 4.48
C HIS A 314 -4.09 -6.66 5.35
N HIS A 315 -4.70 -7.72 4.80
CA HIS A 315 -5.27 -8.80 5.59
C HIS A 315 -4.11 -9.71 6.01
N LEU A 316 -4.01 -10.05 7.29
CA LEU A 316 -3.16 -11.14 7.76
C LEU A 316 -4.01 -12.19 8.44
N THR A 317 -3.77 -13.45 8.09
CA THR A 317 -4.31 -14.61 8.81
C THR A 317 -3.22 -15.11 9.75
N LEU A 318 -3.39 -14.93 11.07
CA LEU A 318 -2.48 -15.54 12.05
C LEU A 318 -2.82 -17.03 12.18
N LEU A 319 -1.91 -17.91 11.77
CA LEU A 319 -2.15 -19.35 11.65
C LEU A 319 -1.99 -20.09 12.99
N VAL A 320 -2.92 -21.00 13.29
CA VAL A 320 -2.96 -21.80 14.53
C VAL A 320 -3.15 -23.31 14.30
N GLN A 321 -3.76 -23.76 13.19
CA GLN A 321 -3.67 -25.15 12.70
C GLN A 321 -4.17 -25.31 11.24
N ALA A 322 -3.46 -26.04 10.35
CA ALA A 322 -3.93 -26.50 9.00
C ALA A 322 -2.93 -27.46 8.29
N ASP A 323 -3.39 -28.25 7.30
CA ASP A 323 -2.58 -29.21 6.50
C ASP A 323 -3.07 -29.32 5.02
N LEU A 324 -2.25 -29.79 4.04
CA LEU A 324 -2.47 -29.60 2.58
C LEU A 324 -2.01 -30.74 1.62
N MET A 325 -2.63 -30.87 0.43
CA MET A 325 -2.30 -31.83 -0.68
C MET A 325 -2.59 -31.25 -2.10
N ASP A 326 -2.07 -31.86 -3.19
CA ASP A 326 -1.93 -31.29 -4.56
C ASP A 326 -2.77 -31.88 -5.71
N PHE A 327 -2.99 -31.08 -6.79
CA PHE A 327 -2.47 -31.26 -8.18
C PHE A 327 -3.40 -30.74 -9.30
N ILE A 328 -3.18 -29.51 -9.82
CA ILE A 328 -3.70 -29.03 -11.13
C ILE A 328 -2.69 -28.06 -11.80
N ARG A 329 -2.65 -27.98 -13.14
CA ARG A 329 -1.86 -26.98 -13.92
C ARG A 329 -2.73 -25.80 -14.37
N THR A 330 -2.26 -24.57 -14.18
CA THR A 330 -2.99 -23.34 -14.54
C THR A 330 -2.04 -22.18 -14.84
N ASN A 331 -2.52 -21.16 -15.54
CA ASN A 331 -1.84 -19.87 -15.72
C ASN A 331 -2.19 -18.85 -14.60
N ALA A 332 -2.95 -19.26 -13.58
CA ALA A 332 -3.26 -18.43 -12.43
C ALA A 332 -2.03 -18.19 -11.53
N SER A 333 -2.07 -17.14 -10.70
CA SER A 333 -1.07 -16.90 -9.66
C SER A 333 -1.14 -18.01 -8.60
N SER A 334 -0.20 -18.95 -8.64
CA SER A 334 -0.10 -20.05 -7.68
C SER A 334 0.25 -19.56 -6.28
N SER A 335 -0.31 -20.17 -5.24
CA SER A 335 0.17 -19.96 -3.87
C SER A 335 1.64 -20.35 -3.72
N VAL A 336 2.39 -19.57 -2.95
CA VAL A 336 3.74 -19.96 -2.50
C VAL A 336 3.58 -20.78 -1.23
N ARG A 337 3.99 -22.05 -1.25
CA ARG A 337 4.00 -22.88 -0.03
C ARG A 337 5.12 -22.46 0.90
N ALA A 338 4.78 -22.15 2.15
CA ALA A 338 5.75 -21.98 3.22
C ALA A 338 6.26 -23.36 3.70
N PRO A 339 7.56 -23.53 4.01
CA PRO A 339 8.13 -24.83 4.37
C PRO A 339 7.74 -25.32 5.77
N ALA A 340 7.29 -24.43 6.65
CA ALA A 340 6.65 -24.76 7.92
C ALA A 340 5.74 -23.60 8.34
N VAL A 341 4.57 -23.91 8.89
CA VAL A 341 3.69 -22.94 9.54
C VAL A 341 3.76 -23.19 11.05
N GLY A 342 4.34 -22.24 11.79
CA GLY A 342 4.37 -22.29 13.26
C GLY A 342 3.13 -21.64 13.87
N PHE A 343 2.69 -22.14 15.02
CA PHE A 343 1.51 -21.65 15.73
C PHE A 343 1.93 -20.96 17.03
N LEU A 344 1.41 -19.76 17.31
CA LEU A 344 1.83 -19.00 18.51
C LEU A 344 1.67 -19.80 19.82
N LYS A 345 0.66 -20.69 19.89
CA LYS A 345 0.38 -21.53 21.05
C LYS A 345 1.39 -22.68 21.26
N GLN A 346 2.23 -22.99 20.28
CA GLN A 346 3.34 -23.94 20.42
C GLN A 346 4.49 -23.33 21.24
N ASP A 347 4.80 -22.05 21.00
CA ASP A 347 5.90 -21.34 21.68
C ASP A 347 5.43 -20.66 23.00
N ASP A 348 4.19 -20.18 23.06
CA ASP A 348 3.57 -19.64 24.27
C ASP A 348 2.15 -20.22 24.49
N PRO A 349 1.97 -21.17 25.42
CA PRO A 349 0.66 -21.78 25.68
C PRO A 349 -0.47 -20.81 26.09
N SER A 350 -0.14 -19.56 26.48
CA SER A 350 -1.11 -18.51 26.80
C SER A 350 -1.56 -17.67 25.60
N ALA A 351 -0.99 -17.90 24.42
CA ALA A 351 -1.40 -17.28 23.17
C ALA A 351 -2.76 -17.83 22.70
N GLU A 352 -3.80 -17.02 22.88
CA GLU A 352 -5.16 -17.28 22.42
C GLU A 352 -5.65 -16.11 21.57
N VAL A 353 -6.65 -16.34 20.72
CA VAL A 353 -7.21 -15.30 19.84
C VAL A 353 -7.66 -14.07 20.63
N LEU A 354 -8.28 -14.29 21.80
CA LEU A 354 -8.72 -13.22 22.69
C LEU A 354 -7.56 -12.40 23.26
N THR A 355 -6.54 -13.07 23.82
CA THR A 355 -5.39 -12.41 24.45
C THR A 355 -4.50 -11.70 23.42
N ALA A 356 -4.38 -12.26 22.21
CA ALA A 356 -3.73 -11.61 21.07
C ALA A 356 -4.50 -10.35 20.62
N ARG A 357 -5.83 -10.46 20.47
CA ARG A 357 -6.72 -9.33 20.11
C ARG A 357 -6.59 -8.19 21.12
N GLU A 358 -6.74 -8.46 22.42
CA GLU A 358 -6.63 -7.45 23.49
C GLU A 358 -5.27 -6.76 23.51
N THR A 359 -4.19 -7.52 23.29
CA THR A 359 -2.83 -6.99 23.22
C THR A 359 -2.65 -6.03 22.03
N ILE A 360 -3.14 -6.41 20.86
CA ILE A 360 -3.06 -5.59 19.65
C ILE A 360 -3.97 -4.36 19.78
N THR A 361 -5.19 -4.51 20.32
CA THR A 361 -6.09 -3.40 20.67
C THR A 361 -5.36 -2.36 21.52
N LYS A 362 -4.76 -2.77 22.64
CA LYS A 362 -4.01 -1.88 23.53
C LYS A 362 -2.87 -1.16 22.82
N TYR A 363 -2.10 -1.87 21.99
CA TYR A 363 -1.00 -1.29 21.22
C TYR A 363 -1.45 -0.33 20.12
N PHE A 364 -2.60 -0.60 19.50
CA PHE A 364 -3.21 0.30 18.51
C PHE A 364 -3.73 1.56 19.21
N SER A 365 -4.60 1.43 20.22
CA SER A 365 -5.19 2.55 20.95
C SER A 365 -4.15 3.52 21.52
N ASN A 366 -3.02 3.03 22.00
CA ASN A 366 -1.92 3.87 22.53
C ASN A 366 -1.24 4.80 21.49
N GLN A 367 -1.58 4.72 20.19
CA GLN A 367 -1.08 5.60 19.14
C GLN A 367 -2.02 6.79 18.84
N PHE A 368 -3.18 6.83 19.50
CA PHE A 368 -4.28 7.76 19.27
C PHE A 368 -4.60 8.51 20.57
N GLU A 369 -5.10 9.74 20.47
CA GLU A 369 -5.54 10.52 21.64
C GLU A 369 -6.88 9.97 22.17
N GLU A 370 -7.73 9.53 21.25
CA GLU A 370 -8.99 8.87 21.51
C GLU A 370 -9.07 7.60 20.65
N CYS A 371 -9.46 6.46 21.22
CA CYS A 371 -9.65 5.24 20.46
C CYS A 371 -11.00 4.60 20.81
N ILE A 372 -11.91 4.57 19.85
CA ILE A 372 -13.24 3.99 20.02
C ILE A 372 -13.17 2.50 19.66
N VAL A 373 -13.63 1.63 20.55
CA VAL A 373 -13.72 0.18 20.31
C VAL A 373 -15.19 -0.22 20.22
N SER A 374 -15.59 -0.76 19.08
CA SER A 374 -16.98 -1.13 18.77
C SER A 374 -17.07 -2.60 18.40
N GLU A 375 -17.85 -3.38 19.14
CA GLU A 375 -18.28 -4.70 18.69
C GLU A 375 -19.43 -4.55 17.68
N VAL A 376 -19.31 -5.21 16.54
CA VAL A 376 -20.23 -5.11 15.41
C VAL A 376 -20.89 -6.46 15.18
N ASP A 377 -22.21 -6.47 15.33
CA ASP A 377 -23.04 -7.57 14.85
C ASP A 377 -23.22 -7.45 13.33
N VAL A 378 -22.24 -7.99 12.60
CA VAL A 378 -22.25 -7.99 11.13
C VAL A 378 -23.41 -8.83 10.57
N ASP A 379 -23.98 -9.74 11.38
CA ASP A 379 -25.15 -10.50 10.95
C ASP A 379 -26.39 -9.60 10.86
N LYS A 380 -26.57 -8.65 11.80
CA LYS A 380 -27.59 -7.58 11.74
C LYS A 380 -27.27 -6.47 10.75
N GLU A 381 -26.01 -6.05 10.60
CA GLU A 381 -25.64 -5.02 9.61
C GLU A 381 -26.06 -5.42 8.19
N VAL A 382 -25.96 -6.70 7.83
CA VAL A 382 -26.46 -7.23 6.54
C VAL A 382 -27.97 -7.05 6.37
N GLU A 383 -28.75 -7.02 7.45
CA GLU A 383 -30.22 -6.87 7.40
C GLU A 383 -30.65 -5.41 7.28
N VAL A 384 -29.84 -4.48 7.80
CA VAL A 384 -30.16 -3.03 7.85
C VAL A 384 -29.46 -2.24 6.74
N ASN A 385 -28.29 -2.68 6.29
CA ASN A 385 -27.43 -1.95 5.34
C ASN A 385 -27.45 -2.60 3.96
N GLU A 386 -28.20 -2.01 3.03
CA GLU A 386 -28.37 -2.51 1.66
C GLU A 386 -27.03 -2.72 0.92
N GLN A 387 -26.01 -1.90 1.20
CA GLN A 387 -24.71 -2.03 0.54
C GLN A 387 -23.89 -3.20 1.09
N VAL A 388 -24.01 -3.52 2.39
CA VAL A 388 -23.43 -4.74 2.98
C VAL A 388 -24.17 -5.97 2.46
N ALA A 389 -25.50 -5.93 2.38
CA ALA A 389 -26.33 -6.99 1.79
C ALA A 389 -25.95 -7.28 0.34
N LYS A 390 -25.75 -6.24 -0.47
CA LYS A 390 -25.31 -6.35 -1.86
C LYS A 390 -23.90 -6.94 -1.98
N ASN A 391 -22.94 -6.45 -1.18
CA ASN A 391 -21.59 -7.01 -1.13
C ASN A 391 -21.62 -8.52 -0.77
N LEU A 392 -22.49 -8.93 0.16
CA LEU A 392 -22.67 -10.33 0.55
C LEU A 392 -23.24 -11.19 -0.58
N ALA A 393 -24.21 -10.67 -1.35
CA ALA A 393 -24.75 -11.35 -2.51
C ALA A 393 -23.68 -11.56 -3.60
N ASP A 394 -22.93 -10.51 -3.94
CA ASP A 394 -21.82 -10.56 -4.90
C ASP A 394 -20.73 -11.56 -4.47
N LEU A 395 -20.37 -11.58 -3.18
CA LEU A 395 -19.36 -12.50 -2.62
C LEU A 395 -19.79 -13.98 -2.61
N ARG A 396 -21.10 -14.24 -2.65
CA ARG A 396 -21.69 -15.59 -2.71
C ARG A 396 -22.01 -16.06 -4.13
N ASP A 397 -21.99 -15.17 -5.12
CA ASP A 397 -22.23 -15.54 -6.51
C ASP A 397 -21.16 -16.54 -6.99
N TRP A 398 -21.62 -17.62 -7.62
CA TRP A 398 -20.75 -18.58 -8.29
C TRP A 398 -19.86 -17.91 -9.35
N ASN A 399 -20.36 -16.87 -10.04
CA ASN A 399 -19.59 -16.07 -10.99
C ASN A 399 -18.42 -15.32 -10.33
N TRP A 400 -18.55 -14.98 -9.04
CA TRP A 400 -17.47 -14.40 -8.26
C TRP A 400 -16.49 -15.47 -7.80
N ILE A 401 -16.96 -16.49 -7.06
CA ILE A 401 -16.12 -17.51 -6.44
C ILE A 401 -15.38 -18.34 -7.51
N TYR A 402 -16.09 -18.84 -8.52
CA TYR A 402 -15.57 -19.73 -9.55
C TYR A 402 -15.38 -19.01 -10.89
N GLY A 403 -16.32 -18.14 -11.28
CA GLY A 403 -16.30 -17.47 -12.58
C GLY A 403 -15.16 -16.49 -12.81
N LYS A 404 -14.53 -15.95 -11.74
CA LYS A 404 -13.31 -15.12 -11.86
C LYS A 404 -12.01 -15.91 -12.06
N SER A 405 -12.07 -17.24 -12.16
CA SER A 405 -10.88 -18.08 -12.37
C SER A 405 -10.26 -17.82 -13.76
N PRO A 406 -8.94 -17.67 -13.86
CA PRO A 406 -8.25 -17.59 -15.16
C PRO A 406 -8.52 -18.81 -16.04
N LYS A 407 -8.58 -18.60 -17.36
CA LYS A 407 -8.74 -19.65 -18.38
C LYS A 407 -7.78 -20.81 -18.12
N PHE A 408 -8.29 -22.05 -18.11
CA PHE A 408 -7.47 -23.23 -17.83
C PHE A 408 -7.94 -24.47 -18.58
N TRP A 409 -7.05 -25.46 -18.68
CA TRP A 409 -7.38 -26.81 -19.12
C TRP A 409 -7.43 -27.74 -17.92
N PHE A 410 -8.46 -28.57 -17.87
CA PHE A 410 -8.57 -29.70 -16.95
C PHE A 410 -8.31 -30.99 -17.74
N GLU A 411 -7.31 -31.78 -17.32
CA GLU A 411 -6.92 -33.03 -17.95
C GLU A 411 -6.91 -34.14 -16.90
N LYS A 412 -7.69 -35.21 -17.10
CA LYS A 412 -7.72 -36.38 -16.22
C LYS A 412 -7.94 -37.66 -17.04
N GLY A 413 -6.87 -38.42 -17.24
CA GLY A 413 -6.86 -39.52 -18.22
C GLY A 413 -7.17 -38.99 -19.62
N ASP A 414 -8.04 -39.68 -20.35
CA ASP A 414 -8.46 -39.29 -21.70
C ASP A 414 -9.39 -38.06 -21.74
N ARG A 415 -9.91 -37.59 -20.59
CA ARG A 415 -10.82 -36.43 -20.53
C ARG A 415 -10.02 -35.13 -20.48
N LYS A 416 -10.21 -34.28 -21.49
CA LYS A 416 -9.60 -32.95 -21.60
C LYS A 416 -10.66 -31.88 -21.84
N GLN A 417 -10.70 -30.87 -20.98
CA GLN A 417 -11.72 -29.81 -20.97
C GLN A 417 -11.11 -28.42 -20.88
N TYR A 418 -11.57 -27.50 -21.72
CA TYR A 418 -11.22 -26.08 -21.63
C TYR A 418 -12.28 -25.34 -20.84
N VAL A 419 -11.86 -24.55 -19.84
CA VAL A 419 -12.74 -23.84 -18.92
C VAL A 419 -12.47 -22.33 -18.99
N GLU A 420 -13.52 -21.55 -19.19
CA GLU A 420 -13.47 -20.09 -19.26
C GLU A 420 -14.67 -19.49 -18.52
N ALA A 421 -14.40 -18.47 -17.69
CA ALA A 421 -15.36 -17.91 -16.75
C ALA A 421 -15.99 -18.98 -15.83
N GLY A 422 -15.20 -19.99 -15.45
CA GLY A 422 -15.65 -21.16 -14.68
C GLY A 422 -16.52 -22.18 -15.43
N ILE A 423 -16.94 -21.86 -16.66
CA ILE A 423 -17.85 -22.68 -17.48
C ILE A 423 -17.02 -23.51 -18.46
N ILE A 424 -17.39 -24.77 -18.67
CA ILE A 424 -16.76 -25.60 -19.71
C ILE A 424 -17.10 -24.99 -21.08
N LYS A 425 -16.09 -24.75 -21.92
CA LYS A 425 -16.28 -24.26 -23.30
C LYS A 425 -16.03 -25.34 -24.33
N GLU A 426 -15.06 -26.21 -24.09
CA GLU A 426 -14.73 -27.33 -24.98
C GLU A 426 -14.52 -28.59 -24.15
N CYS A 427 -14.98 -29.74 -24.67
CA CYS A 427 -14.79 -31.04 -24.04
C CYS A 427 -14.36 -32.08 -25.08
N SER A 428 -13.35 -32.87 -24.73
CA SER A 428 -12.83 -33.99 -25.52
C SER A 428 -12.60 -35.21 -24.63
N LEU A 429 -12.80 -36.39 -25.22
CA LEU A 429 -12.57 -37.69 -24.60
C LEU A 429 -11.74 -38.53 -25.60
N GLY A 430 -10.46 -38.72 -25.28
CA GLY A 430 -9.48 -39.29 -26.21
C GLY A 430 -9.34 -38.43 -27.46
N LEU A 431 -9.39 -39.06 -28.64
CA LEU A 431 -9.32 -38.37 -29.94
C LEU A 431 -10.67 -37.79 -30.42
N LYS A 432 -11.77 -37.93 -29.65
CA LYS A 432 -13.08 -37.38 -30.02
C LYS A 432 -13.37 -36.07 -29.32
N PHE A 433 -13.61 -35.03 -30.12
CA PHE A 433 -14.30 -33.82 -29.68
C PHE A 433 -15.77 -34.13 -29.45
N ILE A 434 -16.30 -33.81 -28.27
CA ILE A 434 -17.68 -34.14 -27.88
C ILE A 434 -18.62 -32.93 -28.06
N GLY A 435 -18.09 -31.71 -27.99
CA GLY A 435 -18.84 -30.50 -28.32
C GLY A 435 -18.45 -29.28 -27.49
N THR A 436 -19.18 -28.20 -27.73
CA THR A 436 -19.22 -26.99 -26.90
C THR A 436 -20.59 -26.91 -26.21
N SER A 437 -20.67 -27.10 -24.91
CA SER A 437 -21.91 -26.99 -24.14
C SER A 437 -21.72 -26.08 -22.93
N THR A 438 -22.71 -25.25 -22.61
CA THR A 438 -22.67 -24.29 -21.49
C THR A 438 -22.92 -24.98 -20.14
N LEU A 439 -22.15 -26.02 -19.84
CA LEU A 439 -22.26 -26.77 -18.59
C LEU A 439 -21.49 -26.04 -17.49
N LEU A 440 -22.21 -25.75 -16.39
CA LEU A 440 -21.59 -25.43 -15.11
C LEU A 440 -20.68 -26.60 -14.72
N PHE A 441 -19.50 -26.30 -14.19
CA PHE A 441 -18.58 -27.32 -13.71
C PHE A 441 -19.15 -27.93 -12.41
N ASP A 442 -19.99 -28.96 -12.53
CA ASP A 442 -20.53 -29.63 -11.35
C ASP A 442 -19.39 -30.38 -10.64
N VAL A 443 -19.28 -30.11 -9.34
CA VAL A 443 -18.27 -30.66 -8.44
C VAL A 443 -18.89 -31.77 -7.55
N SER A 444 -20.14 -32.16 -7.82
CA SER A 444 -20.81 -33.28 -7.14
C SER A 444 -20.24 -34.66 -7.52
N SER A 445 -19.57 -34.76 -8.67
CA SER A 445 -19.34 -36.05 -9.31
C SER A 445 -18.07 -36.07 -10.17
N SER A 446 -17.34 -37.18 -10.09
CA SER A 446 -16.21 -37.49 -10.99
C SER A 446 -16.65 -37.91 -12.40
N THR A 447 -17.96 -37.96 -12.62
CA THR A 447 -18.71 -38.24 -13.84
C THR A 447 -19.59 -37.04 -14.16
N LEU A 448 -19.70 -36.60 -15.41
CA LEU A 448 -20.78 -35.68 -15.77
C LEU A 448 -22.11 -36.44 -15.68
N LEU A 449 -23.17 -35.80 -15.17
CA LEU A 449 -24.53 -36.12 -15.56
C LEU A 449 -24.70 -35.74 -17.05
N GLU A 450 -25.47 -36.54 -17.78
CA GLU A 450 -25.58 -36.55 -19.24
C GLU A 450 -26.00 -35.20 -19.88
#